data_AF-A0A6J4PCM0-F1
#
_entry.id   AF-A0A6J4PCM0-F1
#
_cell.length_a   1.000
_cell.length_b   1.000
_cell.length_c   1.000
_cell.angle_alpha   90.00
_cell.angle_beta   90.00
_cell.angle_gamma   90.00
#
_symmetry.space_group_name_H-M   'P 1'
#
loop_
_entity.id
_entity.type
_entity.pdbx_description
1 polymer ?
#
loop_
_entity_poly.entity_id
_entity_poly.type
_entity_poly.pdbx_seq_one_letter_code
_entity_poly.pdbx_strand_id
1 'polypeptide(L)'
;EPALLACPATLRMDKSFDFAGWTKEAFVDGQFVAVDGAVRLFDFDWLSTALGGLPAVLKKMSKLEMDALRNSEEGKRMSKSQLQQRSQENQAAIQKVEEFKADELGDVVRRLYGDIVRVKVRPSPAEQPMAVLMGSAAGRHFYDPPAAVSQKYGIEVDAGWRVVGQVNAPNAPPAAQVIPTGNRTEDAFEQIALLMNNAFRLSSAPAFPAVSFTPIAIYRRLG
;
A
#
# COMPACT_ATOMS: atom_id res chain seq x y z
N GLU A 1 5.43 0.86 37.58
CA GLU A 1 4.26 0.15 37.03
C GLU A 1 4.71 -1.24 36.57
N PRO A 2 4.28 -2.34 37.22
CA PRO A 2 4.76 -3.70 36.94
C PRO A 2 4.45 -4.20 35.51
N ALA A 3 3.58 -3.52 34.76
CA ALA A 3 3.29 -3.82 33.35
C ALA A 3 4.47 -3.56 32.40
N LEU A 4 5.37 -2.61 32.72
CA LEU A 4 6.56 -2.33 31.90
C LEU A 4 7.63 -3.43 32.00
N LEU A 5 7.62 -4.23 33.08
CA LEU A 5 8.56 -5.34 33.29
C LEU A 5 8.14 -6.63 32.57
N ALA A 6 6.90 -6.68 32.07
CA ALA A 6 6.38 -7.78 31.26
C ALA A 6 6.46 -7.49 29.75
N CYS A 7 7.36 -6.58 29.33
CA CYS A 7 7.54 -6.26 27.92
C CYS A 7 7.96 -7.56 27.19
N PRO A 8 7.16 -8.07 26.26
CA PRO A 8 7.53 -9.27 25.50
C PRO A 8 8.89 -9.04 24.85
N ALA A 9 9.77 -10.03 24.91
CA ALA A 9 11.09 -9.93 24.28
C ALA A 9 10.93 -9.44 22.83
N THR A 10 11.73 -8.44 22.44
CA THR A 10 11.71 -7.91 21.08
C THR A 10 11.97 -9.04 20.09
N LEU A 11 11.02 -9.27 19.18
CA LEU A 11 11.13 -10.30 18.16
C LEU A 11 11.99 -9.76 17.00
N ARG A 12 13.13 -10.42 16.76
CA ARG A 12 14.02 -10.07 15.65
C ARG A 12 13.70 -10.96 14.45
N MET A 13 13.40 -10.35 13.32
CA MET A 13 13.15 -11.02 12.04
C MET A 13 14.25 -10.63 11.07
N ASP A 14 15.35 -11.38 11.09
CA ASP A 14 16.44 -11.26 10.12
C ASP A 14 16.58 -12.57 9.35
N LYS A 15 17.71 -12.76 8.65
CA LYS A 15 17.99 -13.97 7.85
C LYS A 15 17.99 -15.27 8.67
N SER A 16 18.09 -15.19 10.00
CA SER A 16 18.08 -16.35 10.90
C SER A 16 16.71 -16.67 11.49
N PHE A 17 15.68 -15.87 11.16
CA PHE A 17 14.33 -16.09 11.68
C PHE A 17 13.71 -17.38 11.14
N ASP A 18 13.14 -18.18 12.04
CA ASP A 18 12.44 -19.42 11.66
C ASP A 18 11.02 -19.09 11.18
N PHE A 19 10.84 -19.01 9.87
CA PHE A 19 9.53 -18.77 9.27
C PHE A 19 8.58 -19.96 9.33
N ALA A 20 9.02 -21.16 9.71
CA ALA A 20 8.09 -22.25 10.02
C ALA A 20 7.19 -21.89 11.21
N GLY A 21 7.69 -21.01 12.10
CA GLY A 21 6.94 -20.43 13.21
C GLY A 21 6.09 -19.21 12.85
N TRP A 22 5.91 -18.87 11.56
CA TRP A 22 5.02 -17.78 11.15
C TRP A 22 3.55 -18.22 11.30
N THR A 23 3.04 -18.18 12.53
CA THR A 23 1.63 -18.43 12.87
C THR A 23 1.03 -17.20 13.54
N LYS A 24 -0.30 -17.13 13.64
CA LYS A 24 -0.97 -15.97 14.25
C LYS A 24 -0.58 -15.80 15.73
N GLU A 25 -0.35 -16.90 16.42
CA GLU A 25 -0.02 -16.98 17.85
C GLU A 25 1.40 -16.52 18.16
N ALA A 26 2.30 -16.52 17.15
CA ALA A 26 3.67 -16.03 17.29
C ALA A 26 3.75 -14.51 17.46
N PHE A 27 2.67 -13.77 17.14
CA PHE A 27 2.60 -12.32 17.17
C PHE A 27 1.66 -11.86 18.28
N VAL A 28 2.23 -11.44 19.41
CA VAL A 28 1.47 -10.96 20.56
C VAL A 28 1.19 -9.46 20.39
N ASP A 29 -0.02 -9.03 20.74
CA ASP A 29 -0.37 -7.61 20.73
C ASP A 29 0.58 -6.79 21.62
N GLY A 30 1.03 -5.65 21.12
CA GLY A 30 1.98 -4.79 21.82
C GLY A 30 3.44 -5.27 21.78
N GLN A 31 3.75 -6.44 21.20
CA GLN A 31 5.11 -6.93 21.05
C GLN A 31 5.93 -6.03 20.11
N PHE A 32 7.14 -5.66 20.52
CA PHE A 32 8.07 -4.97 19.64
C PHE A 32 8.74 -5.94 18.66
N VAL A 33 8.84 -5.53 17.41
CA VAL A 33 9.52 -6.26 16.34
C VAL A 33 10.63 -5.41 15.73
N ALA A 34 11.73 -6.06 15.37
CA ALA A 34 12.80 -5.48 14.58
C ALA A 34 13.04 -6.38 13.35
N VAL A 35 12.77 -5.84 12.17
CA VAL A 35 12.65 -6.62 10.93
C VAL A 35 13.65 -6.11 9.90
N ASP A 36 14.51 -6.98 9.40
CA ASP A 36 15.30 -6.75 8.21
C ASP A 36 14.54 -7.33 7.01
N GLY A 37 14.45 -6.58 5.91
CA GLY A 37 13.78 -7.09 4.72
C GLY A 37 13.43 -6.02 3.69
N ALA A 38 12.70 -6.44 2.66
CA ALA A 38 12.25 -5.57 1.60
C ALA A 38 11.08 -4.71 2.06
N VAL A 39 11.19 -3.38 1.87
CA VAL A 39 10.18 -2.41 2.28
C VAL A 39 9.44 -1.87 1.05
N ARG A 40 8.11 -1.81 1.13
CA ARG A 40 7.25 -1.12 0.16
C ARG A 40 6.55 0.03 0.85
N LEU A 41 6.70 1.23 0.32
CA LEU A 41 6.00 2.43 0.77
C LEU A 41 4.91 2.76 -0.26
N PHE A 42 3.67 2.59 0.13
CA PHE A 42 2.52 2.91 -0.72
C PHE A 42 1.98 4.28 -0.31
N ASP A 43 2.39 5.29 -1.06
CA ASP A 43 1.84 6.63 -1.01
C ASP A 43 0.62 6.69 -1.95
N PHE A 44 -0.56 6.79 -1.34
CA PHE A 44 -1.82 6.79 -2.08
C PHE A 44 -2.06 8.09 -2.83
N ASP A 45 -1.55 9.22 -2.32
CA ASP A 45 -1.65 10.52 -2.99
C ASP A 45 -0.81 10.52 -4.26
N TRP A 46 0.44 10.06 -4.15
CA TRP A 46 1.30 9.88 -5.31
C TRP A 46 0.72 8.88 -6.33
N LEU A 47 0.18 7.74 -5.87
CA LEU A 47 -0.44 6.76 -6.76
C LEU A 47 -1.63 7.36 -7.51
N SER A 48 -2.47 8.13 -6.84
CA SER A 48 -3.60 8.79 -7.48
C SER A 48 -3.16 9.80 -8.55
N THR A 49 -2.12 10.59 -8.25
CA THR A 49 -1.52 11.53 -9.19
C THR A 49 -0.93 10.80 -10.41
N ALA A 50 -0.24 9.68 -10.18
CA ALA A 50 0.33 8.87 -11.25
C ALA A 50 -0.76 8.26 -12.16
N LEU A 51 -1.88 7.82 -11.58
CA LEU A 51 -3.02 7.28 -12.33
C LEU A 51 -3.71 8.36 -13.17
N GLY A 52 -3.82 9.60 -12.68
CA GLY A 52 -4.37 10.73 -13.45
C GLY A 52 -3.56 11.04 -14.71
N GLY A 53 -2.24 10.80 -14.69
CA GLY A 53 -1.37 10.99 -15.86
C GLY A 53 -1.39 9.83 -16.87
N LEU A 54 -1.91 8.67 -16.50
CA LEU A 54 -1.82 7.44 -17.30
C LEU A 54 -2.47 7.57 -18.70
N PRO A 55 -3.67 8.15 -18.87
CA PRO A 55 -4.27 8.31 -20.20
C PRO A 55 -3.39 9.11 -21.17
N ALA A 56 -2.76 10.18 -20.69
CA ALA A 56 -1.88 11.03 -21.50
C ALA A 56 -0.62 10.26 -21.96
N VAL A 57 -0.06 9.42 -21.08
CA VAL A 57 1.07 8.54 -21.41
C VAL A 57 0.64 7.49 -22.43
N LEU A 58 -0.49 6.81 -22.22
CA LEU A 58 -1.00 5.79 -23.14
C LEU A 58 -1.29 6.37 -24.54
N LYS A 59 -1.86 7.58 -24.63
CA LYS A 59 -2.05 8.28 -25.93
C LYS A 59 -0.73 8.52 -26.66
N LYS A 60 0.31 8.96 -25.95
CA LYS A 60 1.63 9.18 -26.54
C LYS A 60 2.28 7.87 -26.97
N MET A 61 2.22 6.83 -26.13
CA MET A 61 2.76 5.51 -26.45
C MET A 61 2.04 4.89 -27.65
N SER A 62 0.71 4.94 -27.69
CA SER A 62 -0.07 4.44 -28.82
C SER A 62 0.28 5.15 -30.13
N LYS A 63 0.49 6.47 -30.09
CA LYS A 63 0.95 7.21 -31.27
C LYS A 63 2.34 6.75 -31.73
N LEU A 64 3.29 6.64 -30.81
CA LEU A 64 4.65 6.18 -31.10
C LEU A 64 4.67 4.75 -31.66
N GLU A 65 3.85 3.86 -31.08
CA GLU A 65 3.69 2.48 -31.54
C GLU A 65 3.10 2.44 -32.95
N MET A 66 2.07 3.23 -33.24
CA MET A 66 1.47 3.32 -34.57
C MET A 66 2.43 3.91 -35.61
N ASP A 67 3.22 4.92 -35.23
CA ASP A 67 4.24 5.51 -36.10
C ASP A 67 5.39 4.51 -36.35
N ALA A 68 5.83 3.79 -35.33
CA ALA A 68 6.84 2.73 -35.46
C ALA A 68 6.33 1.57 -36.33
N LEU A 69 5.08 1.13 -36.12
CA LEU A 69 4.45 0.07 -36.89
C LEU A 69 4.34 0.45 -38.37
N ARG A 70 3.87 1.66 -38.70
CA ARG A 70 3.78 2.13 -40.10
C ARG A 70 5.12 2.14 -40.82
N ASN A 71 6.21 2.39 -40.08
CA ASN A 71 7.56 2.44 -40.63
C ASN A 71 8.28 1.08 -40.64
N SER A 72 7.73 0.05 -39.98
CA SER A 72 8.31 -1.29 -39.93
C SER A 72 7.97 -2.13 -41.16
N GLU A 73 8.76 -3.16 -41.44
CA GLU A 73 8.48 -4.14 -42.50
C GLU A 73 7.15 -4.89 -42.26
N GLU A 74 6.76 -5.06 -40.99
CA GLU A 74 5.46 -5.63 -40.62
C GLU A 74 4.32 -4.70 -41.03
N GLY A 75 4.37 -3.40 -40.66
CA GLY A 75 3.29 -2.48 -40.99
C GLY A 75 3.22 -2.10 -42.47
N LYS A 76 4.32 -2.18 -43.22
CA LYS A 76 4.29 -2.06 -44.70
C LYS A 76 3.55 -3.23 -45.36
N ARG A 77 3.54 -4.40 -44.72
CA ARG A 77 2.82 -5.61 -45.19
C ARG A 77 1.39 -5.67 -44.69
N MET A 78 1.04 -4.90 -43.65
CA MET A 78 -0.33 -4.82 -43.13
C MET A 78 -1.23 -4.03 -44.09
N SER A 79 -2.48 -4.47 -44.20
CA SER A 79 -3.49 -3.71 -44.92
C SER A 79 -3.85 -2.43 -44.14
N LYS A 80 -4.32 -1.41 -44.88
CA LYS A 80 -4.85 -0.19 -44.27
C LYS A 80 -5.97 -0.48 -43.25
N SER A 81 -6.80 -1.50 -43.50
CA SER A 81 -7.87 -1.92 -42.57
C SER A 81 -7.32 -2.52 -41.28
N GLN A 82 -6.26 -3.34 -41.34
CA GLN A 82 -5.63 -3.93 -40.15
C GLN A 82 -4.96 -2.86 -39.27
N LEU A 83 -4.30 -1.88 -39.88
CA LEU A 83 -3.72 -0.75 -39.16
C LEU A 83 -4.80 0.12 -38.49
N GLN A 84 -5.93 0.32 -39.17
CA GLN A 84 -7.05 1.08 -38.63
C GLN A 84 -7.72 0.33 -37.47
N GLN A 85 -7.87 -1.00 -37.57
CA GLN A 85 -8.40 -1.82 -36.48
C GLN A 85 -7.52 -1.75 -35.23
N ARG A 86 -6.20 -1.93 -35.35
CA ARG A 86 -5.26 -1.80 -34.21
C ARG A 86 -5.34 -0.42 -33.55
N SER A 87 -5.46 0.64 -34.35
CA SER A 87 -5.63 2.00 -33.84
C SER A 87 -6.94 2.17 -33.07
N GLN A 88 -8.03 1.55 -33.53
CA GLN A 88 -9.33 1.58 -32.85
C GLN A 88 -9.31 0.78 -31.55
N GLU A 89 -8.67 -0.38 -31.53
CA GLU A 89 -8.47 -1.20 -30.32
C GLU A 89 -7.67 -0.43 -29.26
N ASN A 90 -6.59 0.23 -29.66
CA ASN A 90 -5.80 1.09 -28.78
C ASN A 90 -6.60 2.28 -28.25
N GLN A 91 -7.40 2.94 -29.08
CA GLN A 91 -8.28 4.03 -28.65
C GLN A 91 -9.35 3.55 -27.67
N ALA A 92 -9.97 2.39 -27.93
CA ALA A 92 -10.97 1.82 -27.03
C ALA A 92 -10.38 1.44 -25.66
N ALA A 93 -9.14 0.92 -25.64
CA ALA A 93 -8.43 0.65 -24.39
C ALA A 93 -8.14 1.94 -23.60
N ILE A 94 -7.68 3.00 -24.28
CA ILE A 94 -7.44 4.32 -23.66
C ILE A 94 -8.74 4.89 -23.12
N GLN A 95 -9.83 4.83 -23.89
CA GLN A 95 -11.13 5.37 -23.49
C GLN A 95 -11.67 4.69 -22.23
N LYS A 96 -11.51 3.36 -22.10
CA LYS A 96 -11.86 2.65 -20.87
C LYS A 96 -11.09 3.14 -19.65
N VAL A 97 -9.82 3.51 -19.82
CA VAL A 97 -9.00 4.07 -18.74
C VAL A 97 -9.42 5.51 -18.42
N GLU A 98 -9.87 6.29 -19.40
CA GLU A 98 -10.42 7.63 -19.18
C GLU A 98 -11.80 7.62 -18.50
N GLU A 99 -12.64 6.63 -18.84
CA GLU A 99 -13.91 6.38 -18.15
C GLU A 99 -13.69 5.98 -16.69
N PHE A 100 -12.54 5.37 -16.38
CA PHE A 100 -12.03 5.28 -15.03
C PHE A 100 -11.64 6.69 -14.59
N LYS A 101 -12.60 7.44 -14.03
CA LYS A 101 -12.43 8.82 -13.57
C LYS A 101 -11.38 8.93 -12.46
N ALA A 102 -10.10 8.87 -12.86
CA ALA A 102 -8.96 8.79 -11.96
C ALA A 102 -8.88 10.01 -11.04
N ASP A 103 -9.35 11.16 -11.50
CA ASP A 103 -9.44 12.39 -10.70
C ASP A 103 -10.47 12.24 -9.55
N GLU A 104 -11.64 11.67 -9.81
CA GLU A 104 -12.65 11.42 -8.77
C GLU A 104 -12.14 10.38 -7.76
N LEU A 105 -11.47 9.32 -8.25
CA LEU A 105 -10.83 8.33 -7.40
C LEU A 105 -9.71 8.97 -6.56
N GLY A 106 -8.91 9.86 -7.14
CA GLY A 106 -7.84 10.55 -6.45
C GLY A 106 -8.33 11.48 -5.36
N ASP A 107 -9.44 12.18 -5.57
CA ASP A 107 -10.07 13.01 -4.53
C ASP A 107 -10.63 12.16 -3.39
N VAL A 108 -11.25 11.02 -3.70
CA VAL A 108 -11.71 10.06 -2.68
C VAL A 108 -10.51 9.53 -1.89
N VAL A 109 -9.46 9.09 -2.58
CA VAL A 109 -8.24 8.57 -1.96
C VAL A 109 -7.58 9.61 -1.06
N ARG A 110 -7.44 10.86 -1.51
CA ARG A 110 -6.91 11.96 -0.70
C ARG A 110 -7.77 12.25 0.54
N ARG A 111 -9.09 12.21 0.41
CA ARG A 111 -10.00 12.41 1.55
C ARG A 111 -9.96 11.26 2.56
N LEU A 112 -9.76 10.02 2.08
CA LEU A 112 -9.75 8.83 2.93
C LEU A 112 -8.40 8.57 3.59
N TYR A 113 -7.32 8.77 2.84
CA TYR A 113 -5.97 8.38 3.24
C TYR A 113 -5.04 9.57 3.45
N GLY A 114 -5.38 10.78 2.98
CA GLY A 114 -4.59 11.99 3.23
C GLY A 114 -3.08 11.80 3.04
N ASP A 115 -2.31 12.18 4.06
CA ASP A 115 -0.85 12.00 4.16
C ASP A 115 -0.46 10.63 4.74
N ILE A 116 -1.29 9.59 4.59
CA ILE A 116 -0.98 8.25 5.12
C ILE A 116 -0.27 7.41 4.07
N VAL A 117 0.90 6.91 4.45
CA VAL A 117 1.72 5.98 3.70
C VAL A 117 1.51 4.59 4.28
N ARG A 118 1.07 3.64 3.44
CA ARG A 118 0.99 2.24 3.84
C ARG A 118 2.38 1.61 3.74
N VAL A 119 2.90 1.14 4.86
CA VAL A 119 4.20 0.48 4.97
C VAL A 119 3.99 -1.03 4.91
N LYS A 120 4.67 -1.70 3.98
CA LYS A 120 4.71 -3.17 3.91
C LYS A 120 6.15 -3.64 4.05
N VAL A 121 6.40 -4.60 4.92
CA VAL A 121 7.75 -5.16 5.13
C VAL A 121 7.69 -6.66 4.88
N ARG A 122 8.53 -7.15 3.98
CA ARG A 122 8.74 -8.58 3.74
C ARG A 122 10.08 -9.00 4.32
N PRO A 123 10.10 -9.75 5.42
CA PRO A 123 11.34 -10.20 6.03
C PRO A 123 12.14 -11.17 5.14
N SER A 124 11.46 -12.09 4.45
CA SER A 124 12.07 -13.03 3.49
C SER A 124 11.28 -13.04 2.17
N PRO A 125 11.51 -12.06 1.28
CA PRO A 125 10.71 -11.93 0.05
C PRO A 125 10.88 -13.10 -0.92
N ALA A 126 12.01 -13.82 -0.88
CA ALA A 126 12.29 -14.95 -1.75
C ALA A 126 11.71 -16.27 -1.23
N GLU A 127 11.78 -16.52 0.08
CA GLU A 127 11.37 -17.81 0.67
C GLU A 127 9.92 -17.77 1.18
N GLN A 128 9.47 -16.62 1.68
CA GLN A 128 8.16 -16.45 2.32
C GLN A 128 7.49 -15.14 1.84
N PRO A 129 7.12 -15.06 0.54
CA PRO A 129 6.60 -13.83 -0.05
C PRO A 129 5.27 -13.34 0.58
N MET A 130 4.55 -14.23 1.26
CA MET A 130 3.27 -13.94 1.91
C MET A 130 3.43 -13.49 3.37
N ALA A 131 4.60 -13.69 3.99
CA ALA A 131 4.91 -13.21 5.33
C ALA A 131 5.19 -11.70 5.28
N VAL A 132 4.19 -10.90 5.64
CA VAL A 132 4.24 -9.44 5.49
C VAL A 132 3.84 -8.77 6.80
N LEU A 133 4.62 -7.80 7.25
CA LEU A 133 4.15 -6.85 8.23
C LEU A 133 3.54 -5.65 7.51
N MET A 134 2.32 -5.29 7.88
CA MET A 134 1.58 -4.17 7.29
C MET A 134 1.22 -3.13 8.34
N GLY A 135 1.61 -1.90 8.08
CA GLY A 135 1.36 -0.77 8.94
C GLY A 135 1.10 0.50 8.16
N SER A 136 0.87 1.59 8.88
CA SER A 136 0.66 2.91 8.28
C SER A 136 1.53 3.93 9.01
N ALA A 137 2.05 4.90 8.27
CA ALA A 137 2.84 6.02 8.79
C ALA A 137 2.39 7.32 8.14
N ALA A 138 2.56 8.46 8.79
CA ALA A 138 2.32 9.75 8.14
C ALA A 138 3.51 10.10 7.23
N GLY A 139 3.24 10.51 5.99
CA GLY A 139 4.24 10.86 4.99
C GLY A 139 5.17 11.98 5.45
N ARG A 140 4.65 12.97 6.18
CA ARG A 140 5.44 14.04 6.82
C ARG A 140 6.53 13.58 7.80
N HIS A 141 6.51 12.32 8.26
CA HIS A 141 7.51 11.78 9.19
C HIS A 141 8.65 11.04 8.47
N PHE A 142 8.59 10.91 7.15
CA PHE A 142 9.72 10.40 6.39
C PHE A 142 10.72 11.52 6.12
N TYR A 143 12.01 11.20 6.19
CA TYR A 143 13.08 12.14 5.86
C TYR A 143 13.04 12.52 4.36
N ASP A 144 12.94 11.51 3.49
CA ASP A 144 12.68 11.68 2.06
C ASP A 144 11.21 11.34 1.78
N PRO A 145 10.51 12.06 0.88
CA PRO A 145 9.16 11.68 0.48
C PRO A 145 9.12 10.22 -0.02
N PRO A 146 8.09 9.42 0.33
CA PRO A 146 7.98 8.02 -0.09
C PRO A 146 8.10 7.81 -1.61
N ALA A 147 7.56 8.74 -2.40
CA ALA A 147 7.70 8.76 -3.85
C ALA A 147 9.17 8.89 -4.30
N ALA A 148 9.95 9.76 -3.65
CA ALA A 148 11.38 9.93 -3.93
C ALA A 148 12.20 8.68 -3.55
N VAL A 149 11.86 8.04 -2.43
CA VAL A 149 12.43 6.75 -2.04
C VAL A 149 12.15 5.70 -3.13
N SER A 150 10.90 5.63 -3.62
CA SER A 150 10.49 4.67 -4.64
C SER A 150 11.15 4.93 -5.99
N GLN A 151 11.37 6.19 -6.36
CA GLN A 151 12.12 6.55 -7.58
C GLN A 151 13.60 6.16 -7.49
N LYS A 152 14.21 6.29 -6.30
CA LYS A 152 15.63 6.01 -6.08
C LYS A 152 15.95 4.52 -6.00
N TYR A 153 15.06 3.74 -5.38
CA TYR A 153 15.32 2.33 -5.06
C TYR A 153 14.36 1.35 -5.77
N GLY A 154 13.39 1.86 -6.51
CA GLY A 154 12.27 1.06 -7.04
C GLY A 154 11.10 0.96 -6.06
N ILE A 155 10.01 0.36 -6.52
CA ILE A 155 8.77 0.18 -5.71
C ILE A 155 9.06 -0.69 -4.48
N GLU A 156 9.98 -1.64 -4.62
CA GLU A 156 10.40 -2.53 -3.55
C GLU A 156 11.85 -2.25 -3.17
N VAL A 157 12.03 -1.75 -1.95
CA VAL A 157 13.31 -1.32 -1.43
C VAL A 157 13.96 -2.46 -0.68
N ASP A 158 14.82 -3.21 -1.36
CA ASP A 158 15.71 -4.21 -0.75
C ASP A 158 17.13 -3.64 -0.62
N ALA A 159 17.29 -2.64 0.23
CA ALA A 159 18.53 -1.86 0.37
C ALA A 159 19.20 -2.02 1.75
N GLY A 160 18.96 -3.17 2.43
CA GLY A 160 19.46 -3.43 3.79
C GLY A 160 18.76 -2.57 4.84
N TRP A 161 17.46 -2.37 4.68
CA TRP A 161 16.65 -1.58 5.60
C TRP A 161 16.19 -2.42 6.78
N ARG A 162 16.13 -1.76 7.94
CA ARG A 162 15.53 -2.27 9.16
C ARG A 162 14.30 -1.45 9.50
N VAL A 163 13.23 -2.16 9.84
CA VAL A 163 12.00 -1.58 10.35
C VAL A 163 11.80 -2.01 11.80
N VAL A 164 11.62 -1.04 12.68
CA VAL A 164 11.23 -1.28 14.07
C VAL A 164 9.79 -0.83 14.24
N GLY A 165 9.00 -1.63 14.94
CA GLY A 165 7.61 -1.29 15.21
C GLY A 165 6.99 -2.15 16.30
N GLN A 166 5.71 -1.96 16.52
CA GLN A 166 4.93 -2.68 17.51
C GLN A 166 3.80 -3.46 16.82
N VAL A 167 3.66 -4.75 17.11
CA VAL A 167 2.57 -5.58 16.59
C VAL A 167 1.24 -5.06 17.14
N ASN A 168 0.27 -4.94 16.24
CA ASN A 168 -1.12 -4.66 16.57
C ASN A 168 -1.93 -5.92 16.24
N ALA A 169 -2.09 -6.82 17.20
CA ALA A 169 -2.92 -8.01 17.08
C ALA A 169 -4.14 -7.86 18.00
N PRO A 170 -5.03 -6.88 17.73
CA PRO A 170 -6.16 -6.65 18.61
C PRO A 170 -6.96 -7.95 18.70
N ASN A 171 -7.17 -8.45 19.92
CA ASN A 171 -8.28 -9.34 20.20
C ASN A 171 -9.53 -8.71 19.60
N ALA A 172 -10.37 -9.47 18.89
CA ALA A 172 -11.55 -8.94 18.19
C ALA A 172 -12.31 -8.00 19.14
N PRO A 173 -12.16 -6.66 18.99
CA PRO A 173 -12.71 -5.78 19.98
C PRO A 173 -14.23 -5.87 19.86
N PRO A 174 -14.97 -5.75 20.98
CA PRO A 174 -16.41 -5.58 20.88
C PRO A 174 -16.69 -4.39 19.94
N ALA A 175 -17.75 -4.50 19.15
CA ALA A 175 -18.15 -3.42 18.24
C ALA A 175 -18.21 -2.11 19.05
N ALA A 176 -17.50 -1.09 18.57
CA ALA A 176 -17.51 0.21 19.22
C ALA A 176 -18.96 0.70 19.35
N GLN A 177 -19.31 1.21 20.53
CA GLN A 177 -20.65 1.71 20.85
C GLN A 177 -20.59 3.23 20.96
N VAL A 178 -21.68 3.88 20.56
CA VAL A 178 -21.91 5.32 20.75
C VAL A 178 -21.83 5.63 22.24
N ILE A 179 -21.17 6.73 22.61
CA ILE A 179 -21.14 7.22 23.98
C ILE A 179 -22.28 8.22 24.12
N PRO A 180 -23.40 7.87 24.78
CA PRO A 180 -24.58 8.71 24.79
C PRO A 180 -24.31 10.02 25.54
N THR A 181 -24.42 11.13 24.83
CA THR A 181 -24.29 12.49 25.40
C THR A 181 -25.65 13.08 25.78
N GLY A 182 -26.74 12.44 25.35
CA GLY A 182 -28.10 12.97 25.45
C GLY A 182 -28.46 13.92 24.30
N ASN A 183 -27.50 14.28 23.46
CA ASN A 183 -27.69 15.02 22.23
C ASN A 183 -27.93 14.04 21.08
N ARG A 184 -29.20 13.78 20.76
CA ARG A 184 -29.62 12.79 19.75
C ARG A 184 -28.96 13.00 18.38
N THR A 185 -28.66 14.24 18.02
CA THR A 185 -28.02 14.55 16.73
C THR A 185 -26.54 14.17 16.75
N GLU A 186 -25.82 14.49 17.82
CA GLU A 186 -24.41 14.14 17.99
C GLU A 186 -24.22 12.63 18.12
N ASP A 187 -25.05 11.98 18.95
CA ASP A 187 -25.06 10.53 19.12
C ASP A 187 -25.31 9.80 17.77
N ALA A 188 -26.17 10.36 16.92
CA ALA A 188 -26.42 9.82 15.57
C ALA A 188 -25.23 10.02 14.62
N PHE A 189 -24.56 11.17 14.68
CA PHE A 189 -23.33 11.39 13.89
C PHE A 189 -22.21 10.46 14.33
N GLU A 190 -22.02 10.24 15.64
CA GLU A 190 -21.07 9.26 16.15
C GLU A 190 -21.41 7.86 15.64
N GLN A 191 -22.68 7.46 15.65
CA GLN A 191 -23.11 6.16 15.14
C GLN A 191 -22.73 5.95 13.67
N ILE A 192 -22.92 6.97 12.83
CA ILE A 192 -22.52 6.93 11.42
C ILE A 192 -21.00 6.83 11.30
N ALA A 193 -20.24 7.61 12.08
CA ALA A 193 -18.78 7.58 12.08
C ALA A 193 -18.24 6.20 12.49
N LEU A 194 -18.84 5.56 13.50
CA LEU A 194 -18.48 4.21 13.93
C LEU A 194 -18.75 3.15 12.85
N LEU A 195 -19.89 3.25 12.16
CA LEU A 195 -20.22 2.36 11.03
C LEU A 195 -19.22 2.51 9.88
N MET A 196 -18.89 3.75 9.52
CA MET A 196 -17.90 4.03 8.48
C MET A 196 -16.52 3.51 8.88
N ASN A 197 -16.08 3.77 10.12
CA ASN A 197 -14.80 3.29 10.63
C ASN A 197 -14.71 1.75 10.61
N ASN A 198 -15.78 1.06 11.01
CA ASN A 198 -15.83 -0.41 10.94
C ASN A 198 -15.73 -0.93 9.51
N ALA A 199 -16.42 -0.29 8.55
CA ALA A 199 -16.31 -0.65 7.13
C ALA A 199 -14.88 -0.46 6.60
N PHE A 200 -14.22 0.66 6.92
CA PHE A 200 -12.83 0.90 6.55
C PHE A 200 -11.86 -0.07 7.20
N ARG A 201 -12.06 -0.40 8.48
CA ARG A 201 -11.25 -1.41 9.17
C ARG A 201 -11.40 -2.77 8.51
N LEU A 202 -12.61 -3.20 8.17
CA LEU A 202 -12.83 -4.47 7.48
C LEU A 202 -12.16 -4.52 6.11
N SER A 203 -12.15 -3.42 5.35
CA SER A 203 -11.54 -3.37 4.02
C SER A 203 -10.01 -3.22 4.04
N SER A 204 -9.43 -2.69 5.11
CA SER A 204 -8.00 -2.32 5.19
C SER A 204 -7.20 -3.09 6.24
N ALA A 205 -7.87 -3.86 7.11
CA ALA A 205 -7.23 -4.68 8.12
C ALA A 205 -6.36 -5.75 7.46
N PRO A 206 -5.10 -5.89 7.88
CA PRO A 206 -4.28 -7.04 7.54
C PRO A 206 -5.01 -8.35 7.92
N ALA A 207 -5.20 -9.22 6.95
CA ALA A 207 -5.58 -10.60 7.19
C ALA A 207 -4.31 -11.46 7.19
N PHE A 208 -4.21 -12.36 8.17
CA PHE A 208 -3.10 -13.33 8.24
C PHE A 208 -3.00 -14.09 6.90
N PRO A 209 -1.80 -14.28 6.30
CA PRO A 209 -0.46 -14.21 6.90
C PRO A 209 0.12 -12.79 7.08
N ALA A 210 -0.58 -11.74 6.67
CA ALA A 210 -0.13 -10.39 6.96
C ALA A 210 -0.40 -10.01 8.42
N VAL A 211 0.63 -9.53 9.10
CA VAL A 211 0.59 -9.11 10.50
C VAL A 211 0.47 -7.59 10.56
N SER A 212 -0.53 -7.10 11.27
CA SER A 212 -0.69 -5.67 11.50
C SER A 212 0.35 -5.16 12.49
N PHE A 213 0.98 -4.03 12.19
CA PHE A 213 1.96 -3.40 13.08
C PHE A 213 1.98 -1.89 12.92
N THR A 214 2.43 -1.18 13.96
CA THR A 214 2.70 0.25 13.97
C THR A 214 4.20 0.46 13.72
N PRO A 215 4.62 0.93 12.54
CA PRO A 215 6.02 1.26 12.30
C PRO A 215 6.41 2.46 13.16
N ILE A 216 7.55 2.34 13.85
CA ILE A 216 8.13 3.39 14.70
C ILE A 216 9.33 4.02 13.99
N ALA A 217 10.17 3.19 13.38
CA ALA A 217 11.35 3.65 12.66
C ALA A 217 11.63 2.76 11.44
N ILE A 218 12.06 3.39 10.34
CA ILE A 218 12.55 2.73 9.14
C ILE A 218 13.89 3.37 8.81
N TYR A 219 14.96 2.58 8.80
CA TYR A 219 16.30 3.12 8.58
C TYR A 219 17.19 2.11 7.87
N ARG A 220 18.21 2.61 7.17
CA ARG A 220 19.22 1.77 6.56
C ARG A 220 20.27 1.38 7.60
N ARG A 221 20.63 0.10 7.67
CA ARG A 221 21.83 -0.29 8.43
C ARG A 221 23.06 -0.01 7.59
N LEU A 222 24.02 0.73 8.17
CA LEU A 222 25.39 0.69 7.68
C LEU A 222 25.95 -0.68 8.07
N GLY A 223 26.44 -1.42 7.07
CA GLY A 223 27.05 -2.74 7.26
C GLY A 223 28.35 -2.64 8.04
#